data_AF-A0A060WQ10-F1
#
_entry.id   AF-A0A060WQ10-F1
#
_cell.length_a   1.000
_cell.length_b   1.000
_cell.length_c   1.000
_cell.angle_alpha   90.00
_cell.angle_beta   90.00
_cell.angle_gamma   90.00
#
_symmetry.space_group_name_H-M   'P 1'
#
loop_
_entity.id
_entity.type
_entity.pdbx_description
1 polymer ?
#
loop_
_entity_poly.entity_id
_entity_poly.type
_entity_poly.pdbx_seq_one_letter_code
_entity_poly.pdbx_strand_id
1 'polypeptide(L)'
;MFETHVIHTFKEDFYGQILSVVLVGYIRPERSYDSLDALIAAINHDIEEAKRKLDLPEHLKLKKDNFFIASASSSMTSSNKITKGH
;
A
#
# COMPACT_ATOMS: atom_id res chain seq x y z
N MET A 1 -3.12 -15.92 5.72
CA MET A 1 -3.38 -14.57 6.28
C MET A 1 -2.76 -13.56 5.31
N PHE A 2 -3.36 -12.38 5.12
CA PHE A 2 -2.82 -11.34 4.23
C PHE A 2 -2.53 -10.09 5.05
N GLU A 3 -1.30 -9.58 4.92
CA GLU A 3 -0.81 -8.37 5.59
C GLU A 3 -0.02 -7.53 4.58
N THR A 4 0.04 -6.22 4.76
CA THR A 4 0.79 -5.32 3.90
C THR A 4 1.65 -4.38 4.72
N HIS A 5 2.96 -4.41 4.48
CA HIS A 5 3.88 -3.38 4.93
C HIS A 5 4.02 -2.31 3.83
N VAL A 6 3.54 -1.11 4.10
CA VAL A 6 3.71 0.02 3.16
C VAL A 6 5.08 0.64 3.39
N ILE A 7 5.90 0.74 2.33
CA ILE A 7 7.25 1.33 2.36
C ILE A 7 7.14 2.87 2.42
N HIS A 8 6.57 3.39 3.51
CA HIS A 8 6.41 4.80 3.80
C HIS A 8 6.24 5.00 5.30
N THR A 9 6.88 6.03 5.87
CA THR A 9 6.69 6.41 7.27
C THR A 9 5.46 7.31 7.40
N PHE A 10 4.38 6.78 7.97
CA PHE A 10 3.19 7.55 8.31
C PHE A 10 3.37 8.29 9.65
N LYS A 11 2.69 9.43 9.81
CA LYS A 11 2.71 10.22 11.05
C LYS A 11 1.78 9.67 12.12
N GLU A 12 0.74 8.96 11.71
CA GLU A 12 -0.34 8.45 12.55
C GLU A 12 -0.85 7.13 11.96
N ASP A 13 -1.51 6.33 12.81
CA ASP A 13 -2.16 5.10 12.38
C ASP A 13 -3.43 5.39 11.56
N PHE A 14 -3.75 4.51 10.63
CA PHE A 14 -4.88 4.65 9.70
C PHE A 14 -5.91 3.52 9.85
N TYR A 15 -6.14 3.06 11.08
CA TYR A 15 -7.19 2.06 11.36
C TYR A 15 -8.58 2.54 10.88
N GLY A 16 -9.35 1.61 10.30
CA GLY A 16 -10.67 1.91 9.73
C GLY A 16 -10.64 2.53 8.32
N GLN A 17 -9.47 2.92 7.82
CA GLN A 17 -9.31 3.44 6.48
C GLN A 17 -9.24 2.32 5.44
N ILE A 18 -9.61 2.64 4.21
CA ILE A 18 -9.53 1.71 3.08
C ILE A 18 -8.10 1.71 2.52
N LEU A 19 -7.45 0.55 2.52
CA LEU A 19 -6.16 0.34 1.87
C LEU A 19 -6.39 -0.32 0.49
N SER A 20 -6.07 0.41 -0.57
CA SER A 20 -6.10 -0.12 -1.95
C SER A 20 -4.72 -0.69 -2.31
N VAL A 21 -4.67 -1.94 -2.79
CA VAL A 21 -3.40 -2.66 -3.08
C VAL A 21 -3.49 -3.33 -4.45
N VAL A 22 -2.38 -3.29 -5.21
CA VAL A 22 -2.18 -4.06 -6.45
C VAL A 22 -0.99 -4.98 -6.27
N LEU A 23 -1.18 -6.28 -6.52
CA LEU A 23 -0.11 -7.27 -6.48
C LEU A 23 0.57 -7.32 -7.85
N VAL A 24 1.85 -6.95 -7.90
CA VAL A 24 2.60 -6.75 -9.16
C VAL A 24 3.68 -7.78 -9.41
N GLY A 25 4.03 -8.58 -8.40
CA GLY A 25 5.08 -9.57 -8.50
C GLY A 25 5.19 -10.45 -7.26
N TYR A 26 6.00 -11.50 -7.39
CA TYR A 26 6.28 -12.46 -6.33
C TYR A 26 7.78 -12.41 -5.98
N ILE A 27 8.11 -12.49 -4.69
CA ILE A 27 9.50 -12.46 -4.21
C ILE A 27 9.95 -13.87 -3.81
N ARG A 28 9.24 -14.51 -2.87
CA ARG A 28 9.59 -15.84 -2.35
C ARG A 28 8.40 -16.48 -1.61
N PRO A 29 8.44 -17.81 -1.36
CA PRO A 29 7.49 -18.44 -0.45
C PRO A 29 7.76 -18.06 1.01
N GLU A 30 6.79 -18.38 1.88
CA GLU A 30 6.99 -18.34 3.33
C GLU A 30 8.14 -19.27 3.75
N ARG A 31 8.87 -18.86 4.79
CA ARG A 31 10.05 -19.57 5.31
C ARG A 31 10.05 -19.46 6.82
N SER A 32 10.52 -20.52 7.47
CA SER A 32 10.89 -20.48 8.89
C SER A 32 12.31 -19.93 9.03
N TYR A 33 12.58 -19.25 10.14
CA TYR A 33 13.89 -18.67 10.45
C TYR A 33 14.34 -19.12 11.83
N ASP A 34 15.63 -19.41 11.96
CA ASP A 34 16.22 -19.92 13.20
C ASP A 34 16.43 -18.84 14.27
N SER A 35 16.29 -17.56 13.90
CA SER A 35 16.41 -16.42 14.82
C SER A 35 15.60 -15.21 14.37
N LEU A 36 15.35 -14.30 15.32
CA LEU A 36 14.73 -13.00 15.04
C LEU A 36 15.58 -12.16 14.08
N ASP A 37 16.90 -12.17 14.24
CA ASP A 37 17.81 -11.43 13.35
C ASP A 37 17.76 -11.96 11.91
N ALA A 38 17.68 -13.28 11.74
CA ALA A 38 17.53 -13.88 10.42
C ALA A 38 16.19 -13.49 9.76
N LEU A 39 15.11 -13.44 10.53
CA LEU A 39 13.81 -12.96 10.07
C LEU A 39 13.89 -11.48 9.65
N ILE A 40 14.46 -10.62 10.49
CA ILE A 40 14.62 -9.18 10.20
C ILE A 40 15.46 -8.98 8.93
N ALA A 41 16.58 -9.70 8.80
CA ALA A 41 17.43 -9.64 7.62
C ALA A 41 16.68 -10.04 6.34
N ALA A 42 15.86 -11.10 6.40
CA ALA A 42 15.05 -11.52 5.26
C ALA A 42 13.97 -10.50 4.89
N ILE A 43 13.29 -9.90 5.87
CA ILE A 43 12.31 -8.84 5.62
C ILE A 43 12.96 -7.63 4.96
N ASN A 44 14.12 -7.19 5.46
CA ASN A 44 14.85 -6.06 4.87
C ASN A 44 15.28 -6.36 3.43
N HIS A 45 15.74 -7.59 3.15
CA HIS A 45 16.06 -8.01 1.80
C HIS A 45 14.83 -8.01 0.88
N ASP A 46 13.68 -8.48 1.36
CA ASP A 46 12.43 -8.44 0.61
C ASP A 46 11.99 -7.00 0.29
N ILE A 47 12.18 -6.05 1.21
CA ILE A 47 11.90 -4.62 0.99
C ILE A 47 12.81 -4.04 -0.12
N GLU A 48 14.11 -4.31 -0.08
CA GLU A 48 15.04 -3.82 -1.10
C GLU A 48 14.77 -4.41 -2.48
N GLU A 49 14.46 -5.70 -2.56
CA GLU A 49 14.06 -6.34 -3.83
C GLU A 49 12.73 -5.78 -4.34
N ALA A 50 11.76 -5.51 -3.45
CA ALA A 50 10.50 -4.89 -3.84
C ALA A 50 10.72 -3.48 -4.42
N LYS A 51 11.54 -2.64 -3.79
CA LYS A 51 11.90 -1.31 -4.33
C LYS A 51 12.51 -1.42 -5.73
N ARG A 52 13.52 -2.29 -5.88
CA ARG A 52 14.22 -2.50 -7.15
C ARG A 52 13.27 -2.96 -8.27
N LYS A 53 12.36 -3.89 -7.97
CA LYS A 53 11.35 -4.34 -8.94
C LYS A 53 10.38 -3.21 -9.27
N LEU A 54 9.88 -2.47 -8.29
CA LEU A 54 8.92 -1.38 -8.50
C LEU A 54 9.46 -0.23 -9.35
N ASP A 55 10.78 -0.06 -9.44
CA ASP A 55 11.44 0.90 -10.33
C ASP A 55 11.46 0.47 -11.81
N LEU A 56 11.05 -0.77 -12.14
CA LEU A 56 10.93 -1.21 -13.53
C LEU A 56 9.79 -0.46 -14.24
N PRO A 57 9.96 -0.08 -15.53
CA PRO A 57 8.96 0.69 -16.28
C PRO A 57 7.56 0.07 -16.30
N GLU A 58 7.48 -1.26 -16.31
CA GLU A 58 6.22 -2.01 -16.30
C GLU A 58 5.46 -1.92 -14.97
N HIS A 59 6.14 -1.64 -13.86
CA HIS A 59 5.51 -1.48 -12.56
C HIS A 59 5.24 0.01 -12.26
N LEU A 60 6.13 0.91 -12.72
CA LEU A 60 5.94 2.35 -12.57
C LEU A 60 4.63 2.86 -13.17
N LYS A 61 4.17 2.30 -14.30
CA LYS A 61 2.88 2.66 -14.91
C LYS A 61 1.68 2.38 -13.99
N LEU A 62 1.77 1.38 -13.12
CA LEU A 62 0.67 0.98 -12.23
C LEU A 62 0.42 1.99 -11.11
N LYS A 63 1.43 2.80 -10.76
CA LYS A 63 1.27 3.89 -9.77
C LYS A 63 0.24 4.94 -10.20
N LYS A 64 -0.04 5.06 -11.49
CA LYS A 64 -1.00 5.99 -12.09
C LYS A 64 -2.25 5.29 -12.61
N ASP A 65 -2.45 4.02 -12.26
CA ASP A 65 -3.61 3.27 -12.74
C ASP A 65 -4.93 3.86 -12.22
N ASN A 66 -5.99 3.76 -13.03
CA ASN A 66 -7.32 4.26 -12.68
C ASN A 66 -7.87 3.62 -11.39
N PHE A 67 -7.41 2.41 -11.03
CA PHE A 67 -7.71 1.76 -9.76
C PHE A 67 -7.46 2.67 -8.54
N PHE A 68 -6.33 3.38 -8.51
CA PHE A 68 -5.99 4.29 -7.41
C PHE A 68 -6.67 5.66 -7.51
N ILE A 69 -7.10 6.06 -8.71
CA ILE A 69 -7.72 7.37 -8.96
C ILE A 69 -9.23 7.34 -8.67
N ALA A 70 -9.91 6.27 -9.08
CA ALA A 70 -11.35 6.12 -8.90
C ALA A 70 -11.77 6.13 -7.41
N SER A 71 -10.91 5.59 -6.53
CA SER A 71 -11.15 5.60 -5.08
C SER A 71 -11.10 7.00 -4.46
N ALA A 72 -10.45 7.98 -5.09
CA ALA A 72 -10.36 9.34 -4.55
C ALA A 72 -11.65 10.16 -4.82
N SER A 73 -12.38 9.86 -5.90
CA SER A 73 -13.57 10.62 -6.30
C SER A 73 -14.82 10.32 -5.46
N SER A 74 -14.90 9.14 -4.83
CA SER A 74 -16.08 8.77 -4.03
C SER A 74 -16.08 9.36 -2.63
N SER A 75 -14.94 9.85 -2.13
CA SER A 75 -14.79 10.35 -0.75
C SER A 75 -15.07 11.85 -0.58
N MET A 76 -15.33 12.60 -1.66
CA MET A 76 -15.52 14.07 -1.64
C MET A 76 -16.98 14.55 -1.65
N THR A 77 -17.99 13.70 -1.43
CA THR A 77 -19.40 14.14 -1.39
C THR A 77 -20.09 13.82 -0.06
N SER A 78 -19.70 14.52 1.00
CA SER A 78 -20.58 14.77 2.16
C SER A 78 -20.10 15.99 2.94
N SER A 79 -20.45 17.19 2.45
CA SER A 79 -20.78 18.36 3.28
C SER A 79 -21.14 19.56 2.39
N ASN A 80 -22.43 19.74 2.11
CA ASN A 80 -23.06 21.06 2.19
C ASN A 80 -24.59 20.93 2.11
N LYS A 81 -25.27 21.11 3.24
CA LYS A 81 -26.68 21.51 3.26
C LYS A 81 -26.86 22.64 4.26
N ILE A 82 -26.40 23.83 3.86
CA ILE A 82 -26.92 25.08 4.40
C ILE A 82 -27.98 25.55 3.40
N THR A 83 -29.25 25.33 3.73
CA THR A 83 -30.35 26.04 3.07
C THR A 83 -31.03 26.91 4.11
N LYS A 84 -30.72 28.22 4.06
CA LYS A 84 -31.61 29.28 4.55
C LYS A 84 -32.87 29.28 3.66
N GLY A 85 -34.05 29.44 4.25
CA GLY A 85 -35.27 29.67 3.48
C GLY A 85 -36.52 29.85 4.33
N HIS A 86 -36.88 31.12 4.55
CA HIS A 86 -38.09 31.72 5.14
C HIS A 86 -38.30 31.60 6.66
#